data_AF-A0A3N1XK24-F1
#
_entry.id   AF-A0A3N1XK24-F1
#
_cell.length_a   1.000
_cell.length_b   1.000
_cell.length_c   1.000
_cell.angle_alpha   90.00
_cell.angle_beta   90.00
_cell.angle_gamma   90.00
#
_symmetry.space_group_name_H-M   'P 1'
#
loop_
_entity.id
_entity.type
_entity.pdbx_description
1 polymer ?
#
loop_
_entity_poly.entity_id
_entity_poly.type
_entity_poly.pdbx_seq_one_letter_code
_entity_poly.pdbx_strand_id
1 'polypeptide(L)'
;MKQSKSNNEVDKNDIIARYVYAVTKDLPANSRNDIEEELKTLIYDMLEEHVGDKEPAKKDIELVLKELGHPRELSEKYMDHKKYLIGPQYFHLYIMVLKIVIFAVVLGMTIASIVEGFTANQGNPWNYFAHWIGGLISGISSACVWVTFIFAFIEYRGIKLDEITDDWIINELPEVPSKKASIPKGVPISGIIFTIFVAILFTFAPQLMGVIRIGEITTTIPVFNLVVLEKVLPLFLICFGLGILREIIKLIEGRYTTRVAVATISLDIISLILTIIIFSRHEIWNPNFVAQITSLYGFGADISIQSIWNNFTNFFVGVFALAFFIDSIDTLYRSYRYGVSK
;
A
#
# COMPACT_ATOMS: atom_id res chain seq x y z
N MET A 1 -46.56 13.11 -47.35
CA MET A 1 -45.48 12.12 -47.57
C MET A 1 -44.08 12.64 -47.21
N LYS A 2 -43.64 13.84 -47.64
CA LYS A 2 -42.30 14.37 -47.28
C LYS A 2 -42.02 14.53 -45.77
N GLN A 3 -43.01 14.98 -44.99
CA GLN A 3 -42.88 15.22 -43.54
C GLN A 3 -42.71 13.92 -42.71
N SER A 4 -43.31 12.81 -43.17
CA SER A 4 -43.17 11.50 -42.51
C SER A 4 -41.83 10.83 -42.80
N LYS A 5 -41.26 11.03 -44.00
CA LYS A 5 -39.90 10.55 -44.31
C LYS A 5 -38.83 11.29 -43.49
N SER A 6 -38.95 12.62 -43.42
CA SER A 6 -38.04 13.47 -42.64
C SER A 6 -38.06 13.15 -41.13
N ASN A 7 -39.24 12.93 -40.53
CA ASN A 7 -39.31 12.55 -39.11
C ASN A 7 -38.71 11.16 -38.84
N ASN A 8 -38.82 10.22 -39.78
CA ASN A 8 -38.23 8.88 -39.64
C ASN A 8 -36.71 8.89 -39.80
N GLU A 9 -36.13 9.74 -40.65
CA GLU A 9 -34.66 9.88 -40.74
C GLU A 9 -34.07 10.53 -39.49
N VAL A 10 -34.73 11.55 -38.93
CA VAL A 10 -34.29 12.23 -37.70
C VAL A 10 -34.30 11.25 -36.51
N ASP A 11 -35.31 10.38 -36.40
CA ASP A 11 -35.41 9.38 -35.33
C ASP A 11 -34.33 8.27 -35.46
N LYS A 12 -33.97 7.87 -36.69
CA LYS A 12 -32.90 6.89 -36.93
C LYS A 12 -31.53 7.42 -36.52
N ASN A 13 -31.20 8.64 -36.97
CA ASN A 13 -29.92 9.26 -36.65
C ASN A 13 -29.83 9.64 -35.16
N ASP A 14 -30.95 9.97 -34.51
CA ASP A 14 -30.99 10.21 -33.06
C ASP A 14 -30.62 8.96 -32.26
N ILE A 15 -31.14 7.79 -32.63
CA ILE A 15 -30.85 6.53 -31.91
C ILE A 15 -29.37 6.16 -32.00
N ILE A 16 -28.77 6.28 -33.19
CA ILE A 16 -27.33 6.03 -33.39
C ILE A 16 -26.51 7.03 -32.57
N ALA A 17 -26.82 8.32 -32.66
CA ALA A 17 -26.12 9.36 -31.90
C ALA A 17 -26.22 9.12 -30.38
N ARG A 18 -27.37 8.69 -29.88
CA ARG A 18 -27.58 8.36 -28.47
C ARG A 18 -26.81 7.11 -28.04
N TYR A 19 -26.75 6.08 -28.89
CA TYR A 19 -25.96 4.88 -28.60
C TYR A 19 -24.47 5.21 -28.55
N VAL A 20 -23.98 5.91 -29.57
CA VAL A 20 -22.57 6.35 -29.65
C VAL A 20 -22.22 7.21 -28.44
N TYR A 21 -23.03 8.22 -28.11
CA TYR A 21 -22.84 9.02 -26.90
C TYR A 21 -22.86 8.17 -25.63
N ALA A 22 -23.74 7.15 -25.54
CA ALA A 22 -23.80 6.28 -24.37
C ALA A 22 -22.52 5.44 -24.20
N VAL A 23 -21.84 5.07 -25.29
CA VAL A 23 -20.54 4.39 -25.28
C VAL A 23 -19.42 5.37 -24.93
N THR A 24 -19.42 6.57 -25.52
CA THR A 24 -18.26 7.48 -25.47
C THR A 24 -18.24 8.44 -24.28
N LYS A 25 -19.38 8.70 -23.62
CA LYS A 25 -19.50 9.68 -22.52
C LYS A 25 -18.56 9.40 -21.33
N ASP A 26 -18.21 8.14 -21.09
CA ASP A 26 -17.40 7.71 -19.95
C ASP A 26 -15.91 7.55 -20.31
N LEU A 27 -15.57 7.67 -21.61
CA LEU A 27 -14.21 7.55 -22.14
C LEU A 27 -13.36 8.80 -21.88
N PRO A 28 -12.01 8.64 -21.83
CA PRO A 28 -11.06 9.75 -21.70
C PRO A 28 -11.27 10.82 -22.79
N ALA A 29 -11.21 12.10 -22.42
CA ALA A 29 -11.52 13.20 -23.34
C ALA A 29 -10.56 13.28 -24.55
N ASN A 30 -9.34 12.78 -24.39
CA ASN A 30 -8.29 12.76 -25.41
C ASN A 30 -8.50 11.71 -26.51
N SER A 31 -9.19 10.60 -26.23
CA SER A 31 -9.50 9.57 -27.24
C SER A 31 -10.98 9.51 -27.63
N ARG A 32 -11.84 10.27 -26.92
CA ARG A 32 -13.29 10.25 -27.11
C ARG A 32 -13.73 10.53 -28.53
N ASN A 33 -13.16 11.55 -29.18
CA ASN A 33 -13.57 11.95 -30.53
C ASN A 33 -13.18 10.90 -31.57
N ASP A 34 -11.96 10.37 -31.47
CA ASP A 34 -11.45 9.36 -32.38
C ASP A 34 -12.28 8.08 -32.29
N ILE A 35 -12.59 7.63 -31.07
CA ILE A 35 -13.46 6.46 -30.81
C ILE A 35 -14.90 6.72 -31.23
N GLU A 36 -15.39 7.96 -31.12
CA GLU A 36 -16.71 8.35 -31.61
C GLU A 36 -16.82 8.21 -33.13
N GLU A 37 -15.81 8.67 -33.88
CA GLU A 37 -15.75 8.52 -35.34
C GLU A 37 -15.57 7.06 -35.76
N GLU A 38 -14.70 6.31 -35.09
CA GLU A 38 -14.50 4.88 -35.33
C GLU A 38 -15.79 4.09 -35.11
N LEU A 39 -16.48 4.32 -33.99
CA LEU A 39 -17.72 3.61 -33.67
C LEU A 39 -18.85 3.96 -34.64
N LYS A 40 -18.93 5.22 -35.10
CA LYS A 40 -19.89 5.61 -36.14
C LYS A 40 -19.59 4.88 -37.46
N THR A 41 -18.33 4.85 -37.87
CA THR A 41 -17.90 4.14 -39.08
C THR A 41 -18.26 2.66 -38.99
N LEU A 42 -17.94 1.99 -37.88
CA LEU A 42 -18.30 0.59 -37.63
C LEU A 42 -19.81 0.34 -37.71
N ILE A 43 -20.64 1.21 -37.13
CA ILE A 43 -22.11 1.08 -37.19
C ILE A 43 -22.61 1.20 -38.64
N TYR A 44 -22.06 2.14 -39.40
CA TYR A 44 -22.46 2.32 -40.81
C TYR A 44 -22.01 1.15 -41.69
N ASP A 45 -20.81 0.62 -41.48
CA ASP A 45 -20.30 -0.55 -42.20
C ASP A 45 -21.17 -1.79 -41.93
N MET A 46 -21.54 -2.04 -40.67
CA MET A 46 -22.44 -3.14 -40.30
C MET A 46 -23.85 -2.97 -40.90
N LEU A 47 -24.35 -1.73 -40.97
CA LEU A 47 -25.63 -1.44 -41.61
C LEU A 47 -25.59 -1.69 -43.12
N GLU A 48 -24.48 -1.34 -43.78
CA GLU A 48 -24.28 -1.60 -45.20
C GLU A 48 -24.20 -3.11 -45.47
N GLU A 49 -23.55 -3.89 -44.60
CA GLU A 49 -23.51 -5.35 -44.72
C GLU A 49 -24.90 -5.99 -44.58
N HIS A 50 -25.74 -5.49 -43.67
CA HIS A 50 -27.07 -6.05 -43.42
C HIS A 50 -28.11 -5.69 -44.49
N VAL A 51 -28.03 -4.48 -45.06
CA VAL A 51 -29.11 -3.94 -45.92
C VAL A 51 -28.64 -3.67 -47.36
N GLY A 52 -27.33 -3.66 -47.63
CA GLY A 52 -26.72 -3.31 -48.91
C GLY A 52 -27.02 -1.86 -49.31
N ASP A 53 -27.28 -1.62 -50.60
CA ASP A 53 -27.63 -0.29 -51.15
C ASP A 53 -29.02 0.25 -50.74
N LYS A 54 -29.72 -0.38 -49.79
CA LYS A 54 -31.08 0.03 -49.38
C LYS A 54 -31.03 0.90 -48.14
N GLU A 55 -31.96 1.88 -48.05
CA GLU A 55 -32.13 2.68 -46.84
C GLU A 55 -32.41 1.77 -45.62
N PRO A 56 -31.57 1.81 -44.56
CA PRO A 56 -31.75 0.95 -43.39
C PRO A 56 -33.04 1.29 -42.66
N ALA A 57 -33.86 0.29 -42.33
CA ALA A 57 -35.06 0.47 -41.53
C ALA A 57 -34.69 0.61 -40.04
N LYS A 58 -35.61 1.16 -39.24
CA LYS A 58 -35.39 1.31 -37.79
C LYS A 58 -35.09 -0.03 -37.10
N LYS A 59 -35.68 -1.12 -37.58
CA LYS A 59 -35.42 -2.47 -37.07
C LYS A 59 -33.99 -2.94 -37.35
N ASP A 60 -33.41 -2.57 -38.49
CA ASP A 60 -32.06 -2.98 -38.88
C ASP A 60 -31.03 -2.27 -37.97
N ILE A 61 -31.27 -0.98 -37.68
CA ILE A 61 -30.47 -0.20 -36.71
C ILE A 61 -30.56 -0.82 -35.31
N GLU A 62 -31.77 -1.15 -34.83
CA GLU A 62 -31.92 -1.81 -33.52
C GLU A 62 -31.22 -3.18 -33.45
N LEU A 63 -31.09 -3.87 -34.57
CA LEU A 63 -30.45 -5.19 -34.65
C LEU A 63 -28.92 -5.05 -34.61
N VAL A 64 -28.35 -4.17 -35.44
CA VAL A 64 -26.90 -3.84 -35.42
C VAL A 64 -26.47 -3.32 -34.05
N LEU A 65 -27.23 -2.40 -33.45
CA LEU A 65 -26.90 -1.88 -32.12
C LEU A 65 -27.01 -2.95 -31.01
N LYS A 66 -27.86 -3.98 -31.19
CA LYS A 66 -27.92 -5.13 -30.28
C LYS A 66 -26.75 -6.08 -30.48
N GLU A 67 -26.29 -6.28 -31.71
CA GLU A 67 -25.11 -7.10 -32.03
C GLU A 67 -23.83 -6.49 -31.45
N LEU A 68 -23.71 -5.16 -31.49
CA LEU A 68 -22.62 -4.43 -30.82
C LEU A 68 -22.66 -4.56 -29.28
N GLY A 69 -23.82 -4.91 -28.72
CA GLY A 69 -23.99 -5.22 -27.31
C GLY A 69 -24.32 -3.99 -26.45
N HIS A 70 -24.25 -4.17 -25.13
CA HIS A 70 -24.61 -3.11 -24.19
C HIS A 70 -23.56 -1.98 -24.24
N PRO A 71 -23.95 -0.69 -24.33
CA PRO A 71 -23.01 0.43 -24.48
C PRO A 71 -21.89 0.47 -23.44
N ARG A 72 -22.20 0.02 -22.22
CA ARG A 72 -21.27 -0.04 -21.09
C ARG A 72 -20.22 -1.14 -21.23
N GLU A 73 -20.58 -2.28 -21.83
CA GLU A 73 -19.62 -3.36 -22.10
C GLU A 73 -18.71 -2.99 -23.25
N LEU A 74 -19.27 -2.33 -24.27
CA LEU A 74 -18.50 -1.84 -25.41
C LEU A 74 -17.52 -0.73 -25.00
N SER A 75 -17.93 0.20 -24.14
CA SER A 75 -17.04 1.27 -23.65
C SER A 75 -15.88 0.73 -22.82
N GLU A 76 -16.08 -0.37 -22.07
CA GLU A 76 -14.99 -1.04 -21.35
C GLU A 76 -13.95 -1.66 -22.28
N LYS A 77 -14.31 -2.05 -23.51
CA LYS A 77 -13.35 -2.57 -24.51
C LYS A 77 -12.46 -1.48 -25.11
N TYR A 78 -12.99 -0.25 -25.21
CA TYR A 78 -12.24 0.93 -25.65
C TYR A 78 -11.44 1.61 -24.54
N MET A 79 -11.60 1.18 -23.28
CA MET A 79 -10.79 1.67 -22.17
C MET A 79 -9.51 0.82 -22.05
N ASP A 80 -8.36 1.44 -22.34
CA ASP A 80 -7.04 0.84 -22.08
C ASP A 80 -6.86 0.44 -20.59
N HIS A 81 -7.55 1.15 -19.69
CA HIS A 81 -7.48 0.90 -18.25
C HIS A 81 -8.88 0.94 -17.62
N LYS A 82 -9.32 -0.20 -17.08
CA LYS A 82 -10.51 -0.26 -16.24
C LYS A 82 -10.26 0.54 -14.95
N LYS A 83 -11.19 1.43 -14.58
CA LYS A 83 -11.08 2.31 -13.41
C LYS A 83 -11.26 1.52 -12.10
N TYR A 84 -10.22 0.84 -11.65
CA TYR A 84 -10.19 0.17 -10.35
C TYR A 84 -9.50 1.05 -9.30
N LEU A 85 -9.97 0.99 -8.04
CA LEU A 85 -9.22 1.55 -6.91
C LEU A 85 -8.00 0.69 -6.60
N ILE A 86 -8.14 -0.64 -6.74
CA ILE A 86 -7.08 -1.64 -6.63
C ILE A 86 -7.35 -2.65 -7.74
N GLY A 87 -6.46 -2.74 -8.72
CA GLY A 87 -6.62 -3.63 -9.86
C GLY A 87 -6.52 -5.11 -9.47
N PRO A 88 -7.06 -6.02 -10.30
CA PRO A 88 -7.05 -7.47 -10.04
C PRO A 88 -5.64 -8.02 -9.82
N GLN A 89 -4.63 -7.40 -10.45
CA GLN A 89 -3.22 -7.73 -10.32
C GLN A 89 -2.67 -7.60 -8.87
N TYR A 90 -3.11 -6.60 -8.10
CA TYR A 90 -2.63 -6.39 -6.73
C TYR A 90 -3.59 -6.90 -5.66
N PHE A 91 -4.83 -7.25 -6.04
CA PHE A 91 -5.89 -7.56 -5.08
C PHE A 91 -5.53 -8.71 -4.13
N HIS A 92 -4.86 -9.76 -4.62
CA HIS A 92 -4.42 -10.87 -3.77
C HIS A 92 -3.39 -10.42 -2.71
N LEU A 93 -2.42 -9.60 -3.12
CA LEU A 93 -1.41 -9.05 -2.20
C LEU A 93 -2.05 -8.11 -1.18
N TYR A 94 -3.00 -7.27 -1.62
CA TYR A 94 -3.77 -6.39 -0.74
C TYR A 94 -4.46 -7.17 0.39
N ILE A 95 -5.20 -8.23 0.05
CA ILE A 95 -5.91 -9.05 1.05
C ILE A 95 -4.94 -9.75 2.00
N MET A 96 -3.81 -10.25 1.49
CA MET A 96 -2.78 -10.88 2.31
C MET A 96 -2.20 -9.90 3.34
N VAL A 97 -1.79 -8.71 2.89
CA VAL A 97 -1.24 -7.66 3.78
C VAL A 97 -2.30 -7.22 4.79
N LEU A 98 -3.54 -7.00 4.35
CA LEU A 98 -4.64 -6.58 5.23
C LEU A 98 -4.88 -7.59 6.36
N LYS A 99 -4.89 -8.89 6.05
CA LYS A 99 -5.06 -9.96 7.06
C LYS A 99 -3.93 -9.97 8.08
N ILE A 100 -2.69 -9.81 7.63
CA ILE A 100 -1.51 -9.74 8.49
C ILE A 100 -1.63 -8.55 9.45
N VAL A 101 -1.98 -7.37 8.93
CA VAL A 101 -2.10 -6.15 9.76
C VAL A 101 -3.21 -6.32 10.79
N ILE A 102 -4.39 -6.81 10.39
CA ILE A 102 -5.50 -7.05 11.34
C ILE A 102 -5.07 -8.01 12.45
N PHE A 103 -4.44 -9.14 12.09
CA PHE A 103 -3.95 -10.10 13.07
C PHE A 103 -2.94 -9.47 14.03
N ALA A 104 -1.99 -8.71 13.50
CA ALA A 104 -0.98 -8.04 14.31
C ALA A 104 -1.60 -6.97 15.23
N VAL A 105 -2.59 -6.20 14.76
CA VAL A 105 -3.31 -5.21 15.58
C VAL A 105 -4.02 -5.92 16.73
N VAL A 106 -4.77 -6.99 16.45
CA VAL A 106 -5.47 -7.77 17.47
C VAL A 106 -4.50 -8.30 18.52
N LEU A 107 -3.38 -8.89 18.07
CA LEU A 107 -2.36 -9.43 18.96
C LEU A 107 -1.72 -8.33 19.81
N GLY A 108 -1.28 -7.23 19.19
CA GLY A 108 -0.64 -6.11 19.88
C GLY A 108 -1.55 -5.47 20.93
N MET A 109 -2.82 -5.21 20.57
CA MET A 109 -3.82 -4.67 21.49
C MET A 109 -4.11 -5.62 22.65
N THR A 110 -4.21 -6.92 22.37
CA THR A 110 -4.48 -7.92 23.41
C THR A 110 -3.33 -7.98 24.42
N ILE A 111 -2.08 -7.98 23.96
CA ILE A 111 -0.92 -7.95 24.86
C ILE A 111 -0.89 -6.64 25.66
N ALA A 112 -1.12 -5.50 25.01
CA ALA A 112 -1.17 -4.20 25.68
C ALA A 112 -2.21 -4.18 26.81
N SER A 113 -3.42 -4.68 26.55
CA SER A 113 -4.48 -4.73 27.56
C SER A 113 -4.22 -5.74 28.67
N ILE A 114 -3.54 -6.86 28.40
CA ILE A 114 -3.11 -7.80 29.45
C ILE A 114 -2.13 -7.09 30.39
N VAL A 115 -1.14 -6.37 29.85
CA VAL A 115 -0.15 -5.64 30.64
C VAL A 115 -0.80 -4.53 31.45
N GLU A 116 -1.75 -3.80 30.86
CA GLU A 116 -2.56 -2.79 31.55
C GLU A 116 -3.36 -3.42 32.70
N GLY A 117 -4.00 -4.57 32.47
CA GLY A 117 -4.76 -5.29 33.50
C GLY A 117 -3.93 -5.73 34.72
N PHE A 118 -2.65 -6.04 34.52
CA PHE A 118 -1.72 -6.39 35.61
C PHE A 118 -1.09 -5.19 36.32
N THR A 119 -1.14 -3.99 35.72
CA THR A 119 -0.50 -2.77 36.24
C THR A 119 -1.52 -1.79 36.85
N ALA A 120 -2.76 -1.78 36.34
CA ALA A 120 -3.80 -0.87 36.77
C ALA A 120 -4.65 -1.48 37.91
N ASN A 121 -4.38 -1.01 39.13
CA ASN A 121 -5.08 -1.43 40.33
C ASN A 121 -6.57 -1.00 40.27
N GLN A 122 -7.49 -1.96 40.29
CA GLN A 122 -8.92 -1.80 40.63
C GLN A 122 -9.82 -0.90 39.73
N GLY A 123 -9.68 -0.98 38.40
CA GLY A 123 -10.68 -0.42 37.46
C GLY A 123 -11.88 -1.36 37.24
N ASN A 124 -13.03 -0.81 36.85
CA ASN A 124 -14.20 -1.61 36.45
C ASN A 124 -13.84 -2.50 35.23
N PRO A 125 -14.00 -3.83 35.30
CA PRO A 125 -13.73 -4.74 34.17
C PRO A 125 -14.41 -4.33 32.86
N TRP A 126 -15.59 -3.71 32.95
CA TRP A 126 -16.31 -3.19 31.79
C TRP A 126 -15.63 -2.01 31.10
N ASN A 127 -14.95 -1.15 31.84
CA ASN A 127 -14.20 -0.06 31.25
C ASN A 127 -12.96 -0.57 30.50
N TYR A 128 -12.25 -1.57 31.05
CA TYR A 128 -11.13 -2.20 30.35
C TYR A 128 -11.57 -2.89 29.07
N PHE A 129 -12.67 -3.64 29.13
CA PHE A 129 -13.23 -4.29 27.95
C PHE A 129 -13.67 -3.28 26.89
N ALA A 130 -14.33 -2.20 27.30
CA ALA A 130 -14.72 -1.09 26.42
C ALA A 130 -13.51 -0.37 25.79
N HIS A 131 -12.44 -0.17 26.55
CA HIS A 131 -11.20 0.43 26.05
C HIS A 131 -10.50 -0.48 25.04
N TRP A 132 -10.38 -1.77 25.33
CA TRP A 132 -9.80 -2.76 24.42
C TRP A 132 -10.58 -2.84 23.10
N ILE A 133 -11.92 -2.92 23.14
CA ILE A 133 -12.73 -2.98 21.91
C ILE A 133 -12.65 -1.66 21.12
N GLY A 134 -12.66 -0.52 21.80
CA GLY A 134 -12.48 0.79 21.15
C GLY A 134 -11.12 0.91 20.47
N GLY A 135 -10.07 0.42 21.14
CA GLY A 135 -8.72 0.34 20.61
C GLY A 135 -8.62 -0.58 19.38
N LEU A 136 -9.27 -1.74 19.42
CA LEU A 136 -9.33 -2.66 18.27
C LEU A 136 -10.04 -2.03 17.07
N ILE A 137 -11.21 -1.43 17.28
CA ILE A 137 -11.96 -0.78 16.21
C ILE A 137 -11.12 0.33 15.59
N SER A 138 -10.56 1.23 16.41
CA SER A 138 -9.72 2.32 15.93
C SER A 138 -8.47 1.82 15.21
N GLY A 139 -7.77 0.83 15.77
CA GLY A 139 -6.55 0.26 15.19
C GLY A 139 -6.81 -0.44 13.87
N ILE A 140 -7.87 -1.27 13.79
CA ILE A 140 -8.27 -1.97 12.57
C ILE A 140 -8.73 -0.96 11.51
N SER A 141 -9.57 0.02 11.87
CA SER A 141 -10.01 1.05 10.93
C SER A 141 -8.83 1.84 10.34
N SER A 142 -7.90 2.29 11.20
CA SER A 142 -6.70 3.01 10.75
C SER A 142 -5.84 2.13 9.84
N ALA A 143 -5.59 0.88 10.22
CA ALA A 143 -4.86 -0.09 9.41
C ALA A 143 -5.49 -0.28 8.01
N CYS A 144 -6.80 -0.50 7.96
CA CYS A 144 -7.53 -0.67 6.71
C CYS A 144 -7.39 0.56 5.81
N VAL A 145 -7.52 1.77 6.36
CA VAL A 145 -7.37 3.03 5.61
C VAL A 145 -5.97 3.13 5.01
N TRP A 146 -4.92 2.93 5.80
CA TRP A 146 -3.55 3.07 5.34
C TRP A 146 -3.14 2.01 4.31
N VAL A 147 -3.50 0.75 4.56
CA VAL A 147 -3.23 -0.33 3.59
C VAL A 147 -3.95 -0.05 2.27
N THR A 148 -5.23 0.34 2.33
CA THR A 148 -6.00 0.69 1.12
C THR A 148 -5.38 1.87 0.38
N PHE A 149 -4.98 2.91 1.11
CA PHE A 149 -4.36 4.10 0.51
C PHE A 149 -3.05 3.77 -0.20
N ILE A 150 -2.21 2.90 0.39
CA ILE A 150 -0.95 2.47 -0.24
C ILE A 150 -1.23 1.72 -1.55
N PHE A 151 -2.14 0.75 -1.55
CA PHE A 151 -2.48 0.00 -2.75
C PHE A 151 -3.19 0.86 -3.81
N ALA A 152 -4.03 1.80 -3.40
CA ALA A 152 -4.64 2.77 -4.30
C ALA A 152 -3.60 3.71 -4.92
N PHE A 153 -2.59 4.14 -4.16
CA PHE A 153 -1.49 4.95 -4.69
C PHE A 153 -0.65 4.18 -5.71
N ILE A 154 -0.41 2.89 -5.46
CA ILE A 154 0.30 2.00 -6.40
C ILE A 154 -0.47 1.84 -7.70
N GLU A 155 -1.77 1.54 -7.62
CA GLU A 155 -2.66 1.45 -8.79
C GLU A 155 -2.67 2.78 -9.57
N TYR A 156 -2.81 3.91 -8.87
CA TYR A 156 -2.80 5.24 -9.48
C TYR A 156 -1.48 5.56 -10.20
N ARG A 157 -0.35 5.09 -9.68
CA ARG A 157 0.96 5.27 -10.31
C ARG A 157 1.20 4.33 -11.49
N GLY A 158 0.32 3.36 -11.73
CA GLY A 158 0.40 2.46 -12.87
C GLY A 158 1.71 1.67 -12.90
N ILE A 159 2.19 1.20 -11.73
CA ILE A 159 3.42 0.39 -11.63
C ILE A 159 3.15 -1.00 -12.22
N LYS A 160 3.06 -1.10 -13.55
CA LYS A 160 2.63 -2.30 -14.28
C LYS A 160 3.35 -3.54 -13.73
N LEU A 161 2.61 -4.43 -13.08
CA LEU A 161 2.96 -5.85 -13.12
C LEU A 161 2.70 -6.23 -14.57
N ASP A 162 3.73 -6.73 -15.27
CA ASP A 162 3.68 -7.11 -16.69
C ASP A 162 2.25 -7.46 -17.11
N GLU A 163 1.62 -6.53 -17.85
CA GLU A 163 0.27 -6.74 -18.38
C GLU A 163 0.34 -8.05 -19.16
N ILE A 164 -0.46 -9.03 -18.74
CA ILE A 164 -0.64 -10.27 -19.49
C ILE A 164 -1.37 -9.83 -20.76
N THR A 165 -0.63 -9.46 -21.79
CA THR A 165 -1.16 -9.28 -23.13
C THR A 165 -1.64 -10.64 -23.62
N ASP A 166 -2.88 -10.70 -24.13
CA ASP A 166 -3.43 -11.91 -24.73
C ASP A 166 -2.66 -12.33 -26.01
N ASP A 167 -1.90 -11.42 -26.61
CA ASP A 167 -0.98 -11.65 -27.74
C ASP A 167 0.43 -12.10 -27.29
N TRP A 168 0.52 -13.17 -26.50
CA TRP A 168 1.82 -13.72 -26.12
C TRP A 168 2.32 -14.73 -27.18
N ILE A 169 3.57 -14.57 -27.60
CA ILE A 169 4.25 -15.49 -28.54
C ILE A 169 5.22 -16.36 -27.73
N ILE A 170 5.22 -17.67 -27.96
CA ILE A 170 6.09 -18.64 -27.23
C ILE A 170 7.58 -18.27 -27.31
N ASN A 171 8.02 -17.64 -28.40
CA ASN A 171 9.41 -17.23 -28.59
C ASN A 171 9.76 -15.89 -27.90
N GLU A 172 8.78 -15.16 -27.39
CA GLU A 172 8.96 -13.91 -26.61
C GLU A 172 8.90 -14.13 -25.10
N LEU A 173 8.85 -15.40 -24.67
CA LEU A 173 8.95 -15.74 -23.25
C LEU A 173 10.24 -15.12 -22.68
N PRO A 174 10.15 -14.31 -21.60
CA PRO A 174 11.33 -13.70 -21.01
C PRO A 174 12.27 -14.82 -20.55
N GLU A 175 13.57 -14.66 -20.85
CA GLU A 175 14.59 -15.59 -20.39
C GLU A 175 14.46 -15.78 -18.88
N VAL A 176 14.58 -17.03 -18.43
CA VAL A 176 14.49 -17.37 -17.00
C VAL A 176 15.54 -16.53 -16.26
N PRO A 177 15.12 -15.54 -15.44
CA PRO A 177 16.09 -14.69 -14.77
C PRO A 177 16.96 -15.57 -13.88
N SER A 178 18.28 -15.35 -13.94
CA SER A 178 19.19 -16.11 -13.08
C SER A 178 18.71 -16.00 -11.61
N LYS A 179 18.70 -17.11 -10.85
CA LYS A 179 18.20 -17.18 -9.46
C LYS A 179 18.76 -16.08 -8.51
N LYS A 180 19.82 -15.39 -8.90
CA LYS A 180 20.49 -14.32 -8.14
C LYS A 180 19.95 -12.91 -8.44
N ALA A 181 19.30 -12.70 -9.59
CA ALA A 181 18.71 -11.42 -10.00
C ALA A 181 17.24 -11.26 -9.56
N SER A 182 16.57 -12.37 -9.26
CA SER A 182 15.18 -12.39 -8.79
C SER A 182 15.10 -12.11 -7.28
N ILE A 183 14.15 -11.26 -6.90
CA ILE A 183 13.78 -11.02 -5.51
C ILE A 183 12.79 -12.12 -5.10
N PRO A 184 13.14 -13.00 -4.15
CA PRO A 184 12.18 -13.97 -3.65
C PRO A 184 11.03 -13.22 -2.98
N LYS A 185 9.78 -13.48 -3.39
CA LYS A 185 8.60 -12.79 -2.84
C LYS A 185 8.53 -12.85 -1.31
N GLY A 186 9.07 -13.90 -0.69
CA GLY A 186 9.13 -14.05 0.76
C GLY A 186 10.00 -13.02 1.49
N VAL A 187 11.00 -12.41 0.82
CA VAL A 187 11.87 -11.40 1.43
C VAL A 187 11.14 -10.07 1.63
N PRO A 188 10.49 -9.48 0.60
CA PRO A 188 9.72 -8.26 0.85
C PRO A 188 8.50 -8.48 1.73
N ILE A 189 7.83 -9.64 1.62
CA ILE A 189 6.69 -9.96 2.48
C ILE A 189 7.11 -10.02 3.95
N SER A 190 8.25 -10.64 4.28
CA SER A 190 8.73 -10.67 5.67
C SER A 190 9.13 -9.28 6.17
N GLY A 191 9.70 -8.43 5.31
CA GLY A 191 9.98 -7.02 5.61
C GLY A 191 8.72 -6.20 5.93
N ILE A 192 7.66 -6.37 5.14
CA ILE A 192 6.35 -5.75 5.39
C ILE A 192 5.80 -6.21 6.74
N ILE A 193 5.77 -7.52 6.98
CA ILE A 193 5.30 -8.13 8.24
C ILE A 193 6.07 -7.54 9.43
N PHE A 194 7.40 -7.55 9.36
CA PHE A 194 8.27 -7.04 10.42
C PHE A 194 7.99 -5.56 10.70
N THR A 195 7.90 -4.74 9.65
CA THR A 195 7.63 -3.29 9.78
C THR A 195 6.28 -3.04 10.44
N ILE A 196 5.24 -3.80 10.07
CA ILE A 196 3.91 -3.71 10.68
C ILE A 196 3.97 -4.08 12.16
N PHE A 197 4.65 -5.17 12.53
CA PHE A 197 4.81 -5.57 13.93
C PHE A 197 5.50 -4.49 14.77
N VAL A 198 6.58 -3.91 14.25
CA VAL A 198 7.29 -2.81 14.92
C VAL A 198 6.38 -1.58 15.02
N ALA A 199 5.64 -1.22 13.97
CA ALA A 199 4.73 -0.10 14.00
C ALA A 199 3.65 -0.22 15.08
N ILE A 200 3.07 -1.42 15.22
CA ILE A 200 2.07 -1.75 16.23
C ILE A 200 2.67 -1.68 17.63
N LEU A 201 3.88 -2.21 17.82
CA LEU A 201 4.59 -2.12 19.09
C LEU A 201 4.80 -0.67 19.53
N PHE A 202 5.25 0.20 18.61
CA PHE A 202 5.44 1.64 18.88
C PHE A 202 4.14 2.39 19.14
N THR A 203 3.04 2.00 18.48
CA THR A 203 1.76 2.71 18.55
C THR A 203 0.94 2.29 19.77
N PHE A 204 0.87 0.99 20.06
CA PHE A 204 -0.12 0.45 20.99
C PHE A 204 0.48 -0.18 22.24
N ALA A 205 1.74 -0.59 22.19
CA ALA A 205 2.40 -1.22 23.33
C ALA A 205 3.81 -0.67 23.61
N PRO A 206 4.03 0.66 23.56
CA PRO A 206 5.37 1.21 23.78
C PRO A 206 5.94 0.90 25.18
N GLN A 207 5.07 0.63 26.17
CA GLN A 207 5.45 0.18 27.50
C GLN A 207 6.15 -1.19 27.53
N LEU A 208 5.97 -2.03 26.51
CA LEU A 208 6.69 -3.30 26.37
C LEU A 208 8.15 -3.11 25.97
N MET A 209 8.49 -1.96 25.37
CA MET A 209 9.85 -1.62 25.01
C MET A 209 10.58 -1.09 26.24
N GLY A 210 10.92 -2.01 27.14
CA GLY A 210 11.63 -1.67 28.36
C GLY A 210 11.74 -2.84 29.32
N VAL A 211 11.97 -2.54 30.59
CA VAL A 211 12.17 -3.57 31.61
C VAL A 211 10.83 -3.89 32.26
N ILE A 212 10.44 -5.17 32.15
CA ILE A 212 9.23 -5.70 32.77
C ILE A 212 9.66 -6.59 33.92
N ARG A 213 9.23 -6.25 35.13
CA ARG A 213 9.36 -7.12 36.29
C ARG A 213 8.00 -7.73 36.61
N ILE A 214 7.95 -9.04 36.49
CA ILE A 214 6.80 -9.86 36.90
C ILE A 214 7.04 -10.23 38.37
N GLY A 215 6.22 -9.68 39.27
CA GLY A 215 6.24 -9.93 40.73
C GLY A 215 4.82 -9.92 41.28
N GLU A 216 4.64 -9.64 42.58
CA GLU A 216 3.29 -9.46 43.16
C GLU A 216 2.51 -8.31 42.49
N ILE A 217 3.23 -7.25 42.09
CA ILE A 217 2.73 -6.19 41.22
C ILE A 217 3.64 -6.16 40.00
N THR A 218 3.05 -6.28 38.81
CA THR A 218 3.81 -6.14 37.57
C THR A 218 4.22 -4.68 37.43
N THR A 219 5.52 -4.42 37.32
CA THR A 219 6.06 -3.07 37.13
C THR A 219 6.74 -2.99 35.77
N THR A 220 6.34 -2.01 34.95
CA THR A 220 6.91 -1.75 33.64
C THR A 220 7.69 -0.44 33.65
N ILE A 221 8.95 -0.50 33.23
CA ILE A 221 9.83 0.67 33.10
C ILE A 221 10.12 0.84 31.60
N PRO A 222 9.41 1.75 30.90
CA PRO A 222 9.62 1.96 29.47
C PRO A 222 10.97 2.64 29.20
N VAL A 223 11.64 2.22 28.13
CA VAL A 223 12.86 2.87 27.60
C VAL A 223 12.54 4.25 27.05
N PHE A 224 11.34 4.43 26.50
CA PHE A 224 10.87 5.68 25.92
C PHE A 224 10.15 6.55 26.95
N ASN A 225 10.31 7.86 26.80
CA ASN A 225 9.41 8.82 27.41
C ASN A 225 8.08 8.79 26.64
N LEU A 226 7.05 8.16 27.20
CA LEU A 226 5.77 7.91 26.52
C LEU A 226 5.10 9.21 26.04
N VAL A 227 5.24 10.31 26.79
CA VAL A 227 4.66 11.61 26.43
C VAL A 227 5.35 12.22 25.21
N VAL A 228 6.67 12.07 25.13
CA VAL A 228 7.44 12.55 23.96
C VAL A 228 7.22 11.62 22.78
N LEU A 229 7.17 10.31 23.02
CA LEU A 229 6.91 9.30 22.00
C LEU A 229 5.58 9.53 21.30
N GLU A 230 4.50 9.80 22.05
CA GLU A 230 3.18 10.11 21.48
C GLU A 230 3.23 11.33 20.54
N LYS A 231 4.00 12.37 20.90
CA LYS A 231 4.16 13.57 20.06
C LYS A 231 4.93 13.29 18.77
N VAL A 232 5.92 12.40 18.80
CA VAL A 232 6.73 12.05 17.62
C VAL A 232 6.18 10.85 16.85
N LEU A 233 5.14 10.18 17.36
CA LEU A 233 4.51 9.01 16.75
C LEU A 233 4.08 9.23 15.29
N PRO A 234 3.55 10.40 14.87
CA PRO A 234 3.24 10.64 13.46
C PRO A 234 4.46 10.48 12.54
N LEU A 235 5.66 10.89 12.98
CA LEU A 235 6.88 10.72 12.20
C LEU A 235 7.29 9.24 12.11
N PHE A 236 7.13 8.47 13.18
CA PHE A 236 7.33 7.02 13.15
C PHE A 236 6.39 6.33 12.16
N LEU A 237 5.10 6.69 12.17
CA LEU A 237 4.13 6.15 11.23
C LEU A 237 4.50 6.46 9.77
N ILE A 238 5.03 7.65 9.49
CA ILE A 238 5.57 7.99 8.17
C ILE A 238 6.77 7.10 7.83
N CYS A 239 7.73 6.92 8.74
CA CYS A 239 8.87 6.00 8.53
C CYS A 239 8.41 4.57 8.22
N PHE A 240 7.47 4.03 8.99
CA PHE A 240 6.93 2.69 8.75
C PHE A 240 6.20 2.60 7.41
N GLY A 241 5.44 3.63 7.03
CA GLY A 241 4.80 3.73 5.72
C GLY A 241 5.81 3.71 4.57
N LEU A 242 6.92 4.45 4.69
CA LEU A 242 8.01 4.44 3.70
C LEU A 242 8.69 3.06 3.61
N GLY A 243 8.92 2.41 4.75
CA GLY A 243 9.45 1.04 4.79
C GLY A 243 8.54 0.02 4.10
N ILE A 244 7.23 0.09 4.35
CA ILE A 244 6.24 -0.76 3.67
C ILE A 244 6.22 -0.48 2.17
N LEU A 245 6.18 0.80 1.77
CA LEU A 245 6.21 1.20 0.36
C LEU A 245 7.45 0.66 -0.37
N ARG A 246 8.61 0.72 0.28
CA ARG A 246 9.87 0.17 -0.24
C ARG A 246 9.77 -1.32 -0.53
N GLU A 247 9.25 -2.10 0.42
CA GLU A 247 9.12 -3.54 0.25
C GLU A 247 8.04 -3.90 -0.79
N ILE A 248 6.98 -3.11 -0.90
CA ILE A 248 5.99 -3.32 -1.97
C ILE A 248 6.60 -3.06 -3.36
N ILE A 249 7.42 -2.01 -3.53
CA ILE A 249 8.14 -1.77 -4.79
C ILE A 249 9.02 -2.98 -5.16
N LYS A 250 9.77 -3.53 -4.18
CA LYS A 250 10.57 -4.75 -4.38
C LYS A 250 9.71 -5.97 -4.74
N LEU A 251 8.52 -6.08 -4.15
CA LEU A 251 7.59 -7.18 -4.39
C LEU A 251 6.95 -7.13 -5.78
N ILE A 252 6.60 -5.93 -6.24
CA ILE A 252 5.99 -5.70 -7.55
C ILE A 252 7.00 -5.98 -8.66
N GLU A 253 8.19 -5.39 -8.58
CA GLU A 253 9.18 -5.59 -9.65
C GLU A 253 9.74 -7.01 -9.67
N GLY A 254 9.91 -7.65 -8.50
CA GLY A 254 10.41 -9.02 -8.39
C GLY A 254 11.84 -9.25 -8.91
N ARG A 255 12.52 -8.20 -9.39
CA ARG A 255 13.88 -8.20 -9.95
C ARG A 255 14.64 -6.96 -9.47
N TYR A 256 15.94 -7.09 -9.30
CA TYR A 256 16.80 -5.94 -8.99
C TYR A 256 17.10 -5.13 -10.25
N THR A 257 16.26 -4.13 -10.55
CA THR A 257 16.50 -3.17 -11.64
C THR A 257 17.13 -1.87 -11.12
N THR A 258 17.70 -1.06 -12.01
CA THR A 258 18.22 0.28 -11.64
C THR A 258 17.10 1.20 -11.16
N ARG A 259 15.88 1.07 -11.73
CA ARG A 259 14.71 1.86 -11.31
C ARG A 259 14.32 1.53 -9.87
N VAL A 260 14.23 0.24 -9.54
CA VAL A 260 13.97 -0.21 -8.15
C VAL A 260 15.05 0.31 -7.21
N ALA A 261 16.33 0.20 -7.59
CA ALA A 261 17.44 0.66 -6.76
C ALA A 261 17.29 2.15 -6.39
N VAL A 262 17.06 3.00 -7.39
CA VAL A 262 16.91 4.45 -7.18
C VAL A 262 15.70 4.74 -6.30
N ALA A 263 14.56 4.08 -6.54
CA ALA A 263 13.36 4.27 -5.75
C ALA A 263 13.56 3.84 -4.29
N THR A 264 14.12 2.66 -4.04
CA THR A 264 14.31 2.15 -2.68
C THR A 264 15.36 2.95 -1.91
N ILE A 265 16.48 3.32 -2.53
CA ILE A 265 17.51 4.15 -1.91
C ILE A 265 16.96 5.54 -1.55
N SER A 266 16.12 6.12 -2.41
CA SER A 266 15.47 7.40 -2.12
C SER A 266 14.58 7.32 -0.89
N LEU A 267 13.79 6.23 -0.77
CA LEU A 267 12.96 5.96 0.40
C LEU A 267 13.80 5.74 1.66
N ASP A 268 14.94 5.05 1.54
CA ASP A 268 15.86 4.80 2.65
C ASP A 268 16.52 6.09 3.15
N ILE A 269 16.92 6.99 2.24
CA ILE A 269 17.48 8.29 2.61
C ILE A 269 16.44 9.13 3.38
N ILE A 270 15.20 9.19 2.87
CA ILE A 270 14.12 9.92 3.57
C ILE A 270 13.86 9.30 4.95
N SER A 271 13.79 7.97 5.02
CA SER A 271 13.59 7.23 6.27
C SER A 271 14.73 7.46 7.27
N LEU A 272 15.98 7.51 6.79
CA LEU A 272 17.15 7.81 7.61
C LEU A 272 17.09 9.24 8.15
N ILE A 273 16.77 10.23 7.32
CA ILE A 273 16.62 11.64 7.77
C ILE A 273 15.56 11.74 8.87
N LEU A 274 14.40 11.13 8.67
CA LEU A 274 13.34 11.10 9.68
C LEU A 274 13.79 10.39 10.96
N THR A 275 14.47 9.25 10.84
CA THR A 275 15.03 8.52 11.99
C THR A 275 16.02 9.37 12.78
N ILE A 276 16.90 10.11 12.09
CA ILE A 276 17.83 11.05 12.74
C ILE A 276 17.06 12.17 13.45
N ILE A 277 16.05 12.77 12.82
CA ILE A 277 15.22 13.82 13.44
C ILE A 277 14.52 13.33 14.71
N ILE A 278 14.01 12.10 14.69
CA ILE A 278 13.31 11.47 15.81
C ILE A 278 14.29 11.18 16.95
N PHE A 279 15.36 10.44 16.66
CA PHE A 279 16.22 9.87 17.70
C PHE A 279 17.32 10.82 18.17
N SER A 280 17.68 11.87 17.43
CA SER A 280 18.69 12.85 17.91
C SER A 280 18.22 13.68 19.11
N ARG A 281 16.93 13.60 19.46
CA ARG A 281 16.36 14.27 20.64
C ARG A 281 16.55 13.39 21.86
N HIS A 282 17.39 13.82 22.81
CA HIS A 282 17.59 13.08 24.08
C HIS A 282 16.29 12.88 24.87
N GLU A 283 15.31 13.78 24.71
CA GLU A 283 14.01 13.73 25.38
C GLU A 283 13.15 12.51 25.02
N ILE A 284 13.44 11.82 23.91
CA ILE A 284 12.70 10.63 23.50
C ILE A 284 12.89 9.47 24.47
N TRP A 285 14.03 9.45 25.17
CA TRP A 285 14.38 8.43 26.15
C TRP A 285 13.80 8.78 27.51
N ASN A 286 13.42 7.77 28.29
CA ASN A 286 12.94 7.96 29.65
C ASN A 286 14.08 8.51 30.53
N PRO A 287 13.99 9.76 31.05
CA PRO A 287 15.08 10.38 31.80
C PRO A 287 15.34 9.67 33.14
N ASN A 288 14.33 8.98 33.67
CA ASN A 288 14.40 8.28 34.96
C ASN A 288 14.72 6.79 34.80
N PHE A 289 14.99 6.31 33.58
CA PHE A 289 15.14 4.88 33.28
C PHE A 289 16.19 4.19 34.15
N VAL A 290 17.40 4.75 34.22
CA VAL A 290 18.50 4.19 35.02
C VAL A 290 18.13 4.18 36.50
N ALA A 291 17.64 5.30 37.04
CA ALA A 291 17.24 5.41 38.44
C ALA A 291 16.15 4.39 38.81
N GLN A 292 15.16 4.19 37.93
CA GLN A 292 14.07 3.23 38.13
C GLN A 292 14.58 1.78 38.13
N ILE A 293 15.49 1.41 37.21
CA ILE A 293 16.08 0.07 37.16
C ILE A 293 16.99 -0.19 38.38
N THR A 294 17.84 0.77 38.74
CA THR A 294 18.71 0.69 39.92
C THR A 294 17.88 0.46 41.19
N SER A 295 16.80 1.22 41.36
CA SER A 295 15.88 1.03 42.49
C SER A 295 15.17 -0.33 42.47
N LEU A 296 14.90 -0.88 41.29
CA LEU A 296 14.10 -2.11 41.16
C LEU A 296 14.92 -3.38 41.36
N TYR A 297 16.18 -3.38 40.91
CA TYR A 297 17.07 -4.55 40.94
C TYR A 297 18.19 -4.45 41.99
N GLY A 298 18.33 -3.30 42.67
CA GLY A 298 19.35 -3.10 43.70
C GLY A 298 20.77 -3.10 43.14
N PHE A 299 20.95 -2.83 41.84
CA PHE A 299 22.27 -2.53 41.30
C PHE A 299 22.85 -1.33 42.06
N GLY A 300 24.14 -1.33 42.37
CA GLY A 300 24.80 -0.10 42.82
C GLY A 300 24.59 1.00 41.78
N ALA A 301 24.63 2.27 42.18
CA ALA A 301 24.66 3.39 41.25
C ALA A 301 26.01 3.39 40.50
N ASP A 302 26.23 2.40 39.65
CA ASP A 302 27.43 2.25 38.86
C ASP A 302 27.44 3.36 37.82
N ILE A 303 28.43 4.25 37.96
CA ILE A 303 28.70 5.38 37.07
C ILE A 303 28.75 4.93 35.59
N SER A 304 29.12 3.67 35.35
CA SER A 304 29.12 3.01 34.05
C SER A 304 27.74 2.96 33.38
N ILE A 305 26.66 2.63 34.10
CA ILE A 305 25.31 2.48 33.53
C ILE A 305 24.77 3.85 33.11
N GLN A 306 24.99 4.87 33.94
CA GLN A 306 24.59 6.25 33.62
C GLN A 306 25.34 6.78 32.40
N SER A 307 26.64 6.51 32.30
CA SER A 307 27.45 6.90 31.14
C SER A 307 26.99 6.21 29.85
N ILE A 308 26.63 4.93 29.90
CA ILE A 308 26.04 4.19 28.77
C ILE A 308 24.71 4.83 28.37
N TRP A 309 23.84 5.15 29.34
CA TRP A 309 22.53 5.77 29.07
C TRP A 309 22.64 7.15 28.43
N ASN A 310 23.55 8.00 28.91
CA ASN A 310 23.77 9.34 28.35
C ASN A 310 24.25 9.29 26.89
N ASN A 311 25.03 8.26 26.53
CA ASN A 311 25.51 8.05 25.16
C ASN A 311 24.55 7.18 24.31
N PHE A 312 23.49 6.66 24.91
CA PHE A 312 22.58 5.71 24.27
C PHE A 312 21.95 6.29 22.99
N THR A 313 21.61 7.58 23.02
CA THR A 313 21.10 8.31 21.86
C THR A 313 22.03 8.24 20.66
N ASN A 314 23.31 8.59 20.85
CA ASN A 314 24.30 8.61 19.78
C ASN A 314 24.59 7.20 19.26
N PHE A 315 24.67 6.22 20.18
CA PHE A 315 24.80 4.82 19.82
C PHE A 315 23.64 4.35 18.94
N PHE A 316 22.40 4.63 19.35
CA PHE A 316 21.20 4.20 18.64
C PHE A 316 21.07 4.83 17.25
N VAL A 317 21.36 6.13 17.12
CA VAL A 317 21.42 6.81 15.82
C VAL A 317 22.52 6.21 14.93
N GLY A 318 23.69 5.91 15.50
CA GLY A 318 24.78 5.25 14.78
C GLY A 318 24.42 3.86 14.26
N VAL A 319 23.71 3.06 15.06
CA VAL A 319 23.21 1.73 14.64
C VAL A 319 22.24 1.84 13.48
N PHE A 320 21.28 2.77 13.52
CA PHE A 320 20.36 2.97 12.39
C PHE A 320 21.06 3.48 11.14
N ALA A 321 21.96 4.46 11.28
CA ALA A 321 22.74 4.97 10.15
C ALA A 321 23.54 3.85 9.48
N LEU A 322 24.16 2.97 10.27
CA LEU A 322 24.87 1.80 9.76
C LEU A 322 23.93 0.78 9.10
N ALA A 323 22.75 0.53 9.68
CA ALA A 323 21.75 -0.37 9.09
C ALA A 323 21.26 0.13 7.72
N PHE A 324 20.87 1.40 7.61
CA PHE A 324 20.46 2.01 6.35
C PHE A 324 21.60 2.03 5.33
N PHE A 325 22.84 2.25 5.77
CA PHE A 325 24.02 2.22 4.91
C PHE A 325 24.28 0.81 4.34
N ILE A 326 24.21 -0.23 5.18
CA ILE A 326 24.36 -1.63 4.74
C ILE A 326 23.29 -2.00 3.73
N ASP A 327 22.03 -1.66 3.99
CA ASP A 327 20.91 -1.98 3.10
C ASP A 327 21.02 -1.24 1.75
N SER A 328 21.44 0.04 1.79
CA SER A 328 21.74 0.82 0.58
C SER A 328 22.85 0.18 -0.25
N ILE A 329 23.93 -0.28 0.39
CA ILE A 329 25.04 -0.97 -0.30
C ILE A 329 24.58 -2.30 -0.89
N ASP A 330 23.85 -3.14 -0.14
CA ASP A 330 23.37 -4.44 -0.64
C ASP A 330 22.45 -4.23 -1.86
N THR A 331 21.55 -3.23 -1.79
CA THR A 331 20.67 -2.86 -2.89
C THR A 331 21.46 -2.37 -4.12
N LEU A 332 22.41 -1.45 -3.93
CA LEU A 332 23.27 -0.95 -5.02
C LEU A 332 24.10 -2.07 -5.65
N TYR A 333 24.70 -2.92 -4.83
CA TYR A 333 25.54 -4.02 -5.29
C TYR A 333 24.72 -5.02 -6.10
N ARG A 334 23.53 -5.40 -5.63
CA ARG A 334 22.64 -6.31 -6.37
C ARG A 334 22.13 -5.70 -7.66
N SER A 335 21.72 -4.43 -7.64
CA SER A 335 21.24 -3.76 -8.84
C SER A 335 22.35 -3.49 -9.85
N TYR A 336 23.58 -3.21 -9.43
CA TYR A 336 24.73 -3.08 -10.36
C TYR A 336 25.15 -4.44 -10.95
N ARG A 337 25.23 -5.48 -10.11
CA ARG A 337 25.73 -6.79 -10.53
C ARG A 337 24.70 -7.60 -11.33
N TYR A 338 23.41 -7.40 -11.07
CA TYR A 338 22.33 -8.22 -11.63
C TYR A 338 21.26 -7.42 -12.38
N GLY A 339 21.30 -6.09 -12.36
CA GLY A 339 20.34 -5.22 -13.07
C GLY A 339 20.62 -5.03 -14.55
N VAL A 340 21.66 -5.69 -15.08
CA VAL A 340 21.93 -5.76 -16.53
C VAL A 340 21.45 -7.12 -17.05
N SER A 341 20.15 -7.20 -17.28
CA SER A 341 19.59 -8.04 -18.34
C SER A 341 18.81 -7.05 -19.20
N LYS A 342 19.35 -6.77 -20.40
CA LYS A 342 18.65 -6.00 -21.43
C LYS A 342 17.34 -6.68 -21.80
#